data_AF-A0A164KKU6-F1
#
_entry.id   AF-A0A164KKU6-F1
#
_cell.length_a   1.000
_cell.length_b   1.000
_cell.length_c   1.000
_cell.angle_alpha   90.00
_cell.angle_beta   90.00
_cell.angle_gamma   90.00
#
_symmetry.space_group_name_H-M   'P 1'
#
loop_
_entity.id
_entity.type
_entity.pdbx_description
1 polymer ?
#
loop_
_entity_poly.entity_id
_entity_poly.type
_entity_poly.pdbx_seq_one_letter_code
_entity_poly.pdbx_strand_id
1 'polypeptide(L)'
;MRFLAAGLLLCVLLVGCSENTADSSENVETTSSTAPDDTLHSPSAPPVPVEVPVGEVGTMFESTTGLVRAAPTPFESWSQISPNTIAIHFVTGTPECYGAEVEVTESDTEVVVALRTGTLPEAADKACIMVAGY
;
A
#
# COMPACT_ATOMS: atom_id res chain seq x y z
N MET A 1 46.63 -25.37 16.63
CA MET A 1 46.42 -26.75 17.14
C MET A 1 44.96 -27.09 16.87
N ARG A 2 44.69 -27.82 15.78
CA ARG A 2 44.36 -29.26 15.76
C ARG A 2 43.01 -29.54 16.46
N PHE A 3 41.89 -29.56 15.73
CA PHE A 3 41.32 -30.62 14.85
C PHE A 3 40.43 -31.62 15.62
N LEU A 4 39.37 -32.05 14.92
CA LEU A 4 38.45 -33.20 15.12
C LEU A 4 37.04 -32.81 15.61
N ALA A 5 35.93 -33.32 15.07
CA ALA A 5 35.65 -34.15 13.90
C ALA A 5 34.11 -34.22 13.77
N ALA A 6 33.59 -34.05 12.55
CA ALA A 6 32.84 -35.08 11.82
C ALA A 6 31.39 -35.35 12.29
N GLY A 7 30.44 -34.78 11.54
CA GLY A 7 29.09 -35.30 11.37
C GLY A 7 28.75 -35.27 9.88
N LEU A 8 29.06 -36.36 9.18
CA LEU A 8 28.88 -36.54 7.73
C LEU A 8 27.77 -37.58 7.53
N LEU A 9 26.64 -37.16 6.95
CA LEU A 9 25.61 -38.03 6.35
C LEU A 9 24.72 -37.14 5.46
N LEU A 10 25.06 -36.86 4.20
CA LEU A 10 24.92 -37.70 2.99
C LEU A 10 23.48 -38.16 2.72
N CYS A 11 22.78 -37.44 1.81
CA CYS A 11 21.85 -37.97 0.79
C CYS A 11 21.45 -36.81 -0.16
N VAL A 12 22.16 -36.61 -1.27
CA VAL A 12 21.81 -37.05 -2.64
C VAL A 12 20.94 -36.03 -3.40
N LEU A 13 21.66 -35.24 -4.22
CA LEU A 13 21.40 -34.78 -5.58
C LEU A 13 19.98 -34.91 -6.16
N LEU A 14 19.46 -33.77 -6.64
CA LEU A 14 18.91 -33.62 -7.99
C LEU A 14 19.02 -32.16 -8.44
N VAL A 15 20.08 -31.89 -9.21
CA VAL A 15 20.18 -30.74 -10.11
C VAL A 15 19.20 -31.00 -11.25
N GLY A 16 18.29 -30.07 -11.47
CA GLY A 16 17.38 -30.08 -12.61
C GLY A 16 17.18 -28.67 -13.15
N CYS A 17 18.23 -28.11 -13.76
CA CYS A 17 18.05 -27.02 -14.72
C CYS A 17 17.81 -27.68 -16.08
N SER A 18 16.56 -27.70 -16.54
CA SER A 18 16.26 -28.03 -17.93
C SER A 18 16.04 -26.71 -18.67
N GLU A 19 17.10 -26.21 -19.31
CA GLU A 19 16.98 -25.21 -20.37
C GLU A 19 16.45 -25.91 -21.61
N ASN A 20 15.25 -25.54 -22.06
CA ASN A 20 14.67 -26.08 -23.29
C ASN A 20 14.46 -24.95 -24.29
N THR A 21 15.53 -24.63 -25.03
CA THR A 21 15.44 -23.81 -26.24
C THR A 21 15.53 -24.74 -27.45
N ALA A 22 14.39 -25.04 -28.06
CA ALA A 22 14.30 -25.42 -29.46
C ALA A 22 12.90 -25.04 -29.98
N ASP A 23 12.95 -24.08 -30.89
CA ASP A 23 11.92 -23.56 -31.78
C ASP A 23 11.17 -24.66 -32.53
N SER A 24 9.84 -24.54 -32.66
CA SER A 24 9.04 -25.08 -33.76
C SER A 24 7.65 -24.43 -33.77
N SER A 25 7.32 -23.80 -34.90
CA SER A 25 6.04 -23.18 -35.23
C SER A 25 4.94 -24.19 -35.59
N GLU A 26 3.67 -23.70 -35.56
CA GLU A 26 2.42 -24.28 -36.09
C GLU A 26 1.90 -25.55 -35.36
N ASN A 27 0.61 -25.78 -35.09
CA ASN A 27 -0.64 -25.41 -35.76
C ASN A 27 -1.82 -25.47 -34.74
N VAL A 28 -2.93 -24.85 -35.13
CA VAL A 28 -4.26 -24.72 -34.52
C VAL A 28 -4.91 -26.06 -34.12
N GLU A 29 -5.59 -26.11 -32.96
CA GLU A 29 -7.06 -26.36 -32.82
C GLU A 29 -7.45 -26.87 -31.42
N THR A 30 -8.33 -26.08 -30.78
CA THR A 30 -9.37 -26.40 -29.78
C THR A 30 -9.40 -27.81 -29.17
N THR A 31 -9.14 -27.89 -27.86
CA THR A 31 -9.92 -28.72 -26.93
C THR A 31 -9.90 -28.08 -25.55
N SER A 32 -11.08 -27.74 -25.04
CA SER A 32 -11.31 -27.15 -23.73
C SER A 32 -10.64 -27.95 -22.61
N SER A 33 -9.68 -27.32 -21.94
CA SER A 33 -9.19 -27.78 -20.64
C SER A 33 -9.47 -26.66 -19.65
N THR A 34 -10.50 -26.83 -18.83
CA THR A 34 -10.82 -25.95 -17.71
C THR A 34 -9.66 -26.03 -16.72
N ALA A 35 -8.71 -25.10 -16.84
CA ALA A 35 -7.73 -24.86 -15.81
C ALA A 35 -8.47 -24.42 -14.52
N PRO A 36 -8.02 -24.87 -13.33
CA PRO A 36 -8.57 -24.36 -12.09
C PRO A 36 -8.35 -22.84 -12.05
N ASP A 37 -9.44 -22.11 -11.88
CA ASP A 37 -9.46 -20.66 -11.67
C ASP A 37 -8.65 -20.39 -10.40
N ASP A 38 -7.38 -20.01 -10.58
CA ASP A 38 -6.54 -19.49 -9.53
C ASP A 38 -7.10 -18.11 -9.19
N THR A 39 -8.08 -18.09 -8.27
CA THR A 39 -8.72 -16.87 -7.78
C THR A 39 -7.69 -16.09 -6.95
N LEU A 40 -6.70 -15.52 -7.62
CA LEU A 40 -5.83 -14.51 -7.07
C LEU A 40 -6.75 -13.35 -6.67
N HIS A 41 -6.73 -13.01 -5.38
CA HIS A 41 -7.47 -11.89 -4.84
C HIS A 41 -6.87 -10.61 -5.44
N SER A 42 -7.40 -10.17 -6.58
CA SER A 42 -7.04 -8.88 -7.16
C SER A 42 -7.52 -7.82 -6.17
N PRO A 43 -6.63 -7.00 -5.59
CA PRO A 43 -7.08 -5.89 -4.77
C PRO A 43 -7.96 -4.99 -5.64
N SER A 44 -9.16 -4.65 -5.14
CA SER A 44 -10.00 -3.64 -5.78
C SER A 44 -9.23 -2.32 -5.86
N ALA A 45 -9.41 -1.60 -6.96
CA ALA A 45 -8.85 -0.27 -7.10
C ALA A 45 -9.30 0.63 -5.93
N PRO A 46 -8.44 1.54 -5.43
CA PRO A 46 -8.84 2.51 -4.41
C PRO A 46 -10.06 3.32 -4.88
N PRO A 47 -10.92 3.78 -3.95
CA PRO A 47 -12.03 4.66 -4.32
C PRO A 47 -11.49 5.93 -5.00
N VAL A 48 -12.14 6.37 -6.07
CA VAL A 48 -11.82 7.64 -6.73
C VAL A 48 -12.38 8.77 -5.85
N PRO A 49 -11.54 9.70 -5.36
CA PRO A 49 -12.01 10.78 -4.51
C PRO A 49 -12.95 11.72 -5.26
N VAL A 50 -14.09 12.05 -4.66
CA VAL A 50 -15.09 12.97 -5.24
C VAL A 50 -14.94 14.38 -4.68
N GLU A 51 -15.15 15.38 -5.55
CA GLU A 51 -15.23 16.77 -5.09
C GLU A 51 -16.53 16.99 -4.32
N VAL A 52 -16.43 17.59 -3.13
CA VAL A 52 -17.57 18.02 -2.32
C VAL A 52 -17.49 19.53 -2.05
N PRO A 53 -18.64 20.24 -1.93
CA PRO A 53 -18.63 21.66 -1.59
C PRO A 53 -17.82 21.92 -0.31
N VAL A 54 -17.20 23.10 -0.23
CA VAL A 54 -16.53 23.54 1.00
C VAL A 54 -17.57 23.60 2.12
N GLY A 55 -17.58 22.58 2.97
CA GLY A 55 -18.50 22.42 4.10
C GLY A 55 -17.82 22.74 5.43
N GLU A 56 -18.26 22.05 6.47
CA GLU A 56 -17.56 22.06 7.77
C GLU A 56 -16.20 21.36 7.58
N VAL A 57 -15.15 22.15 7.43
CA VAL A 57 -13.77 21.65 7.38
C VAL A 57 -13.50 21.01 8.74
N GLY A 58 -13.17 19.72 8.73
CA GLY A 58 -12.76 19.00 9.95
C GLY A 58 -11.50 19.60 10.56
N THR A 59 -10.93 18.90 11.55
CA THR A 59 -9.67 19.36 12.13
C THR A 59 -8.56 19.34 11.08
N MET A 60 -7.89 20.48 10.89
CA MET A 60 -6.76 20.59 9.97
C MET A 60 -5.54 19.91 10.58
N PHE A 61 -4.84 19.11 9.77
CA PHE A 61 -3.58 18.47 10.13
C PHE A 61 -2.41 19.17 9.44
N GLU A 62 -1.31 19.35 10.18
CA GLU A 62 -0.01 19.67 9.60
C GLU A 62 0.72 18.38 9.22
N SER A 63 1.42 18.38 8.09
CA SER A 63 2.20 17.22 7.65
C SER A 63 3.30 16.91 8.67
N THR A 64 3.34 15.67 9.16
CA THR A 64 4.25 15.22 10.22
C THR A 64 5.06 14.02 9.76
N THR A 65 6.39 14.12 9.81
CA THR A 65 7.30 13.01 9.48
C THR A 65 7.56 12.10 10.69
N GLY A 66 7.91 10.84 10.44
CA GLY A 66 8.37 9.92 11.49
C GLY A 66 7.25 9.25 12.26
N LEU A 67 6.04 9.22 11.69
CA LEU A 67 4.87 8.56 12.27
C LEU A 67 5.15 7.08 12.59
N VAL A 68 4.76 6.67 13.80
CA VAL A 68 4.89 5.30 14.27
C VAL A 68 3.78 4.45 13.66
N ARG A 69 4.16 3.32 13.04
CA ARG A 69 3.25 2.40 12.32
C ARG A 69 2.40 3.10 11.24
N ALA A 70 3.00 4.03 10.50
CA ALA A 70 2.34 4.77 9.44
C ALA A 70 1.85 3.85 8.30
N ALA A 71 0.55 3.92 8.00
CA ALA A 71 -0.08 3.13 6.94
C ALA A 71 -0.71 4.03 5.87
N PRO A 72 -0.77 3.58 4.60
CA PRO A 72 -1.54 4.28 3.56
C PRO A 72 -2.98 4.51 4.02
N THR A 73 -3.45 5.73 3.87
CA THR A 73 -4.80 6.14 4.30
C THR A 73 -5.60 6.57 3.08
N PRO A 74 -6.63 5.80 2.68
CA PRO A 74 -7.50 6.22 1.60
C PRO A 74 -8.33 7.43 2.04
N PHE A 75 -8.69 8.26 1.08
CA PHE A 75 -9.64 9.35 1.27
C PHE A 75 -10.64 9.31 0.11
N GLU A 76 -11.88 9.66 0.38
CA GLU A 76 -12.97 9.53 -0.59
C GLU A 76 -13.50 10.88 -1.06
N SER A 77 -13.10 11.98 -0.40
CA SER A 77 -13.54 13.31 -0.80
C SER A 77 -12.47 14.38 -0.63
N TRP A 78 -12.64 15.45 -1.40
CA TRP A 78 -11.82 16.65 -1.36
C TRP A 78 -12.67 17.87 -1.69
N SER A 79 -12.19 19.07 -1.35
CA SER A 79 -12.85 20.34 -1.68
C SER A 79 -11.86 21.34 -2.24
N GLN A 80 -12.24 22.06 -3.29
CA GLN A 80 -11.48 23.21 -3.76
C GLN A 80 -11.71 24.41 -2.82
N ILE A 81 -10.69 24.81 -2.05
CA ILE A 81 -10.78 25.94 -1.11
C ILE A 81 -10.23 27.24 -1.71
N SER A 82 -9.43 27.14 -2.77
CA SER A 82 -8.98 28.26 -3.61
C SER A 82 -8.67 27.76 -5.02
N PRO A 83 -8.45 28.64 -6.02
CA PRO A 83 -8.09 28.21 -7.38
C PRO A 83 -6.92 27.22 -7.44
N ASN A 84 -5.96 27.33 -6.53
CA ASN A 84 -4.74 26.50 -6.49
C ASN A 84 -4.59 25.77 -5.15
N THR A 85 -5.69 25.50 -4.45
CA THR A 85 -5.62 24.83 -3.14
C THR A 85 -6.83 23.94 -2.94
N ILE A 86 -6.56 22.68 -2.64
CA ILE A 86 -7.57 21.69 -2.25
C ILE A 86 -7.38 21.30 -0.79
N ALA A 87 -8.47 20.94 -0.13
CA ALA A 87 -8.48 20.24 1.15
C ALA A 87 -8.89 18.80 0.89
N ILE A 88 -8.13 17.84 1.43
CA ILE A 88 -8.46 16.41 1.38
C ILE A 88 -9.14 16.03 2.68
N HIS A 89 -10.25 15.31 2.59
CA HIS A 89 -11.01 14.88 3.75
C HIS A 89 -10.76 13.39 4.00
N PHE A 90 -10.15 13.09 5.14
CA PHE A 90 -9.79 11.73 5.54
C PHE A 90 -10.16 11.49 7.00
N VAL A 91 -10.24 10.21 7.38
CA VAL A 91 -10.54 9.80 8.75
C VAL A 91 -9.27 9.26 9.39
N THR A 92 -8.98 9.73 10.60
CA THR A 92 -7.91 9.24 11.46
C THR A 92 -8.30 9.42 12.93
N GLY A 93 -7.42 9.05 13.86
CA GLY A 93 -7.62 9.33 15.28
C GLY A 93 -7.48 10.81 15.63
N THR A 94 -7.45 11.13 16.93
CA THR A 94 -7.40 12.53 17.35
C THR A 94 -6.03 13.16 17.07
N PRO A 95 -5.94 14.46 16.76
CA PRO A 95 -4.69 15.14 16.41
C PRO A 95 -3.62 15.12 17.51
N GLU A 96 -4.00 14.88 18.77
CA GLU A 96 -3.05 14.79 19.89
C GLU A 96 -2.30 13.45 19.92
N CYS A 97 -2.77 12.46 19.16
CA CYS A 97 -2.29 11.09 19.16
C CYS A 97 -1.85 10.62 17.78
N TYR A 98 -2.48 11.12 16.72
CA TYR A 98 -2.27 10.70 15.36
C TYR A 98 -1.84 11.88 14.51
N GLY A 99 -0.94 11.61 13.56
CA GLY A 99 -0.53 12.57 12.55
C GLY A 99 -0.86 12.08 11.15
N ALA A 100 -0.73 12.99 10.20
CA ALA A 100 -0.83 12.73 8.78
C ALA A 100 0.50 13.13 8.11
N GLU A 101 1.02 12.26 7.25
CA GLU A 101 2.16 12.52 6.39
C GLU A 101 1.64 12.53 4.96
N VAL A 102 1.95 13.61 4.23
CA VAL A 102 1.52 13.77 2.84
C VAL A 102 2.72 13.93 1.92
N GLU A 103 2.70 13.17 0.83
CA GLU A 103 3.59 13.35 -0.31
C GLU A 103 2.73 13.71 -1.53
N VAL A 104 3.09 14.80 -2.21
CA VAL A 104 2.35 15.32 -3.37
C VAL A 104 3.27 15.31 -4.58
N THR A 105 2.80 14.71 -5.67
CA THR A 105 3.45 14.77 -6.99
C THR A 105 2.51 15.46 -7.96
N GLU A 106 2.90 16.62 -8.46
CA GLU A 106 2.12 17.41 -9.41
C GLU A 106 2.70 17.29 -10.82
N SER A 107 1.81 17.25 -11.80
CA SER A 107 2.11 17.31 -13.23
C SER A 107 1.20 18.34 -13.90
N ASP A 108 1.38 18.56 -15.21
CA ASP A 108 0.55 19.49 -15.98
C ASP A 108 -0.94 19.09 -16.01
N THR A 109 -1.26 17.82 -15.76
CA THR A 109 -2.62 17.27 -15.92
C THR A 109 -3.17 16.57 -14.68
N GLU A 110 -2.32 16.25 -13.71
CA GLU A 110 -2.69 15.40 -12.57
C GLU A 110 -1.93 15.80 -11.31
N VAL A 111 -2.61 15.70 -10.17
CA VAL A 111 -2.03 15.79 -8.83
C VAL A 111 -2.22 14.43 -8.15
N VAL A 112 -1.11 13.78 -7.82
CA VAL A 112 -1.10 12.51 -7.09
C VAL A 112 -0.78 12.79 -5.63
N VAL A 113 -1.65 12.34 -4.73
CA VAL A 113 -1.48 12.54 -3.28
C VAL A 113 -1.37 11.20 -2.59
N ALA A 114 -0.20 10.94 -2.00
CA ALA A 114 0.03 9.80 -1.14
C ALA A 114 -0.11 10.24 0.33
N LEU A 115 -1.20 9.80 0.96
CA LEU A 115 -1.50 10.07 2.36
C LEU A 115 -1.16 8.86 3.23
N ARG A 116 -0.45 9.10 4.33
CA ARG A 116 -0.20 8.10 5.37
C ARG A 116 -0.61 8.66 6.71
N THR A 117 -1.24 7.86 7.55
CA THR A 117 -1.57 8.24 8.93
C THR A 117 -0.98 7.22 9.88
N GLY A 118 -0.67 7.68 11.09
CA GLY A 118 -0.01 6.87 12.12
C GLY A 118 0.03 7.58 13.45
N THR A 119 0.57 6.91 14.46
CA THR A 119 0.69 7.49 15.80
C THR A 119 1.86 8.47 15.84
N LEU A 120 1.70 9.61 16.51
CA LEU A 120 2.80 10.55 16.73
C LEU A 120 3.91 9.91 17.60
N PRO A 121 5.20 10.19 17.35
CA PRO A 121 6.29 9.65 18.14
C PRO A 121 6.13 9.88 19.65
N GLU A 122 5.70 11.08 20.05
CA GLU A 122 5.44 11.51 21.43
C GLU A 122 4.17 10.90 22.05
N ALA A 123 3.37 10.20 21.25
CA ALA A 123 2.14 9.53 21.67
C ALA A 123 2.22 8.00 21.55
N ALA A 124 3.36 7.44 21.12
CA ALA A 124 3.54 6.01 20.89
C ALA A 124 3.23 5.14 22.13
N ASP A 125 3.57 5.64 23.32
CA ASP A 125 3.38 4.95 24.60
C ASP A 125 2.13 5.44 25.38
N LYS A 126 1.28 6.24 24.74
CA LYS A 126 0.04 6.77 25.36
C LYS A 126 -1.17 5.90 24.98
N ALA A 127 -2.20 5.95 25.83
CA ALA A 127 -3.49 5.37 25.51
C ALA A 127 -4.23 6.25 24.49
N CYS A 128 -4.06 5.95 23.20
CA CYS A 128 -4.73 6.64 22.11
C CYS A 128 -5.92 5.81 21.59
N ILE A 129 -7.10 6.43 21.52
CA ILE A 129 -8.27 5.80 20.88
C ILE A 129 -8.19 5.98 19.37
N MET A 130 -8.52 4.94 18.59
CA MET A 130 -8.79 5.11 17.16
C MET A 130 -10.26 5.42 16.94
N VAL A 131 -10.54 6.43 16.12
CA VAL A 131 -11.88 6.66 15.57
C VAL A 131 -12.03 5.75 14.36
N ALA A 132 -12.94 4.76 14.44
CA ALA A 132 -13.33 3.99 13.27
C ALA A 132 -14.38 4.79 12.49
N GLY A 133 -14.10 5.12 11.23
CA GLY A 133 -15.12 5.54 10.27
C GLY A 133 -15.80 4.31 9.68
N TYR A 134 -17.12 4.38 9.49
CA TYR A 134 -17.96 3.33 8.90
C TYR A 134 -18.56 3.80 7.57
#